data_AF-D4B471-F1
#
_entry.id   AF-D4B471-F1
#
_cell.length_a   1.000
_cell.length_b   1.000
_cell.length_c   1.000
_cell.angle_alpha   90.00
_cell.angle_beta   90.00
_cell.angle_gamma   90.00
#
_symmetry.space_group_name_H-M   'P 1'
#
loop_
_entity.id
_entity.type
_entity.pdbx_description
1 polymer ?
#
loop_
_entity_poly.entity_id
_entity_poly.type
_entity_poly.pdbx_seq_one_letter_code
_entity_poly.pdbx_strand_id
1 'polypeptide(L)'
;MFMLQFAHIFGEETLLSTTDFNVLLTFLSRDRNIILYDGKTVKFRDASDTTDRITEEDASIASLKATIARLTLQVSTLSEKIKELTGNAQNALANKNRILALSSLRLRKLAERNLQQRTDTLWQLEEVYSKVEQAASQVDIVRVMQASTGVLRQLNSQLGGVDKVEDIVEELRKEMDNVDELGGVINEAGPVIDETKLDDELKELEDQEREAREEKDAEETRKRLAELEKNQGVIKTPAARATDNDLEESIDKLSQMAIGDNPTARAKQSTKALAETIE
;
A
#
# COMPACT_ATOMS: atom_id res chain seq x y z
N MET A 1 -26.65 17.14 -15.65
CA MET A 1 -26.16 16.10 -14.71
C MET A 1 -26.87 16.22 -13.37
N PHE A 2 -26.72 17.32 -12.63
CA PHE A 2 -27.37 17.53 -11.33
C PHE A 2 -28.90 17.31 -11.37
N MET A 3 -29.61 18.03 -12.24
CA MET A 3 -31.07 17.88 -12.37
C MET A 3 -31.50 16.46 -12.76
N LEU A 4 -30.70 15.73 -13.56
CA LEU A 4 -31.03 14.35 -13.95
C LEU A 4 -30.83 13.37 -12.80
N GLN A 5 -29.77 13.54 -12.01
CA GLN A 5 -29.48 12.67 -10.86
C GLN A 5 -30.46 12.90 -9.71
N PHE A 6 -30.95 14.13 -9.57
CA PHE A 6 -31.79 14.55 -8.46
C PHE A 6 -33.27 14.75 -8.84
N ALA A 7 -33.65 14.45 -10.09
CA ALA A 7 -35.04 14.57 -10.56
C ALA A 7 -36.03 13.79 -9.70
N HIS A 8 -35.59 12.69 -9.09
CA HIS A 8 -36.41 11.76 -8.31
C HIS A 8 -36.21 11.89 -6.79
N ILE A 9 -35.65 12.99 -6.27
CA ILE A 9 -35.42 13.16 -4.82
C ILE A 9 -36.71 12.94 -4.00
N PHE A 10 -37.88 13.32 -4.54
CA PHE A 10 -39.15 13.26 -3.82
C PHE A 10 -39.99 12.00 -4.13
N GLY A 11 -39.47 11.07 -4.96
CA GLY A 11 -40.16 9.83 -5.36
C GLY A 11 -40.29 9.69 -6.88
N GLU A 12 -40.74 8.51 -7.35
CA GLU A 12 -40.91 8.23 -8.79
C GLU A 12 -42.04 9.04 -9.45
N GLU A 13 -43.04 9.49 -8.68
CA GLU A 13 -44.22 10.19 -9.23
C GLU A 13 -44.09 11.73 -9.31
N THR A 14 -43.15 12.33 -8.58
CA THR A 14 -42.98 13.79 -8.53
C THR A 14 -41.65 14.20 -9.13
N LEU A 15 -41.68 14.51 -10.43
CA LEU A 15 -40.54 15.12 -11.13
C LEU A 15 -40.54 16.62 -10.86
N LEU A 16 -39.45 17.13 -10.27
CA LEU A 16 -39.26 18.58 -10.17
C LEU A 16 -39.06 19.19 -11.55
N SER A 17 -39.76 20.29 -11.82
CA SER A 17 -39.54 21.09 -13.02
C SER A 17 -38.19 21.81 -12.95
N THR A 18 -37.63 22.18 -14.10
CA THR A 18 -36.42 23.01 -14.19
C THR A 18 -36.57 24.31 -13.38
N THR A 19 -37.78 24.89 -13.35
CA THR A 19 -38.08 26.08 -12.56
C THR A 19 -37.99 25.80 -11.06
N ASP A 20 -38.50 24.66 -10.61
CA ASP A 20 -38.45 24.25 -9.20
C ASP A 20 -37.01 24.02 -8.75
N PHE A 21 -36.19 23.38 -9.59
CA PHE A 21 -34.75 23.25 -9.34
C PHE A 21 -34.04 24.59 -9.24
N ASN A 22 -34.36 25.55 -10.11
CA ASN A 22 -33.77 26.89 -10.03
C ASN A 22 -34.16 27.62 -8.75
N VAL A 23 -35.44 27.52 -8.33
CA VAL A 23 -35.90 28.09 -7.06
C VAL A 23 -35.20 27.42 -5.89
N LEU A 24 -35.09 26.09 -5.89
CA LEU A 24 -34.40 25.32 -4.85
C LEU A 24 -32.92 25.69 -4.76
N LEU A 25 -32.21 25.76 -5.89
CA LEU A 25 -30.79 26.14 -5.93
C LEU A 25 -30.59 27.58 -5.48
N THR A 26 -31.50 28.48 -5.84
CA THR A 26 -31.49 29.87 -5.37
C THR A 26 -31.73 29.95 -3.86
N PHE A 27 -32.68 29.19 -3.33
CA PHE A 27 -32.96 29.09 -1.90
C PHE A 27 -31.77 28.53 -1.12
N LEU A 28 -31.15 27.45 -1.60
CA LEU A 28 -29.98 26.83 -0.97
C LEU A 28 -28.75 27.75 -0.98
N SER A 29 -28.60 28.58 -2.03
CA SER A 29 -27.54 29.58 -2.13
C SER A 29 -27.79 30.79 -1.21
N ARG A 30 -29.00 31.37 -1.27
CA ARG A 30 -29.32 32.61 -0.55
C ARG A 30 -29.64 32.39 0.93
N ASP A 31 -30.52 31.44 1.24
CA ASP A 31 -31.15 31.32 2.56
C ASP A 31 -30.42 30.30 3.46
N ARG A 32 -29.74 29.31 2.86
CA ARG A 32 -28.95 28.31 3.60
C ARG A 32 -27.43 28.50 3.49
N ASN A 33 -26.95 29.20 2.45
CA ASN A 33 -25.52 29.44 2.18
C ASN A 33 -24.66 28.16 2.21
N ILE A 34 -25.24 27.05 1.76
CA ILE A 34 -24.55 25.74 1.67
C ILE A 34 -23.92 25.56 0.29
N ILE A 35 -24.43 26.26 -0.71
CA ILE A 35 -23.97 26.17 -2.10
C ILE A 35 -23.74 27.56 -2.68
N LEU A 36 -22.86 27.64 -3.67
CA LEU A 36 -22.77 28.77 -4.59
C LEU A 36 -23.36 28.33 -5.93
N TYR A 37 -24.18 29.19 -6.52
CA TYR A 37 -24.86 28.92 -7.78
C TYR A 37 -24.79 30.12 -8.71
N ASP A 38 -24.25 29.90 -9.92
CA ASP A 38 -24.12 30.91 -10.98
C ASP A 38 -25.03 30.60 -12.18
N GLY A 39 -26.18 29.93 -11.96
CA GLY A 39 -27.09 29.52 -13.03
C GLY A 39 -26.63 28.31 -13.87
N LYS A 40 -25.33 28.03 -13.89
CA LYS A 40 -24.72 26.92 -14.65
C LYS A 40 -23.94 25.95 -13.78
N THR A 41 -23.18 26.47 -12.82
CA THR A 41 -22.29 25.68 -11.96
C THR A 41 -22.83 25.72 -10.53
N VAL A 42 -22.87 24.56 -9.88
CA VAL A 42 -23.19 24.42 -8.45
C VAL A 42 -21.91 24.01 -7.74
N LYS A 43 -21.44 24.85 -6.81
CA LYS A 43 -20.34 24.53 -5.91
C LYS A 43 -20.90 24.29 -4.51
N PHE A 44 -20.53 23.18 -3.90
CA PHE A 44 -20.84 22.92 -2.49
C PHE A 44 -19.77 23.57 -1.63
N ARG A 45 -20.20 24.34 -0.64
CA ARG A 45 -19.29 24.98 0.32
C ARG A 45 -18.83 23.90 1.31
N ASP A 46 -17.52 23.74 1.45
CA ASP A 46 -16.92 22.96 2.54
C ASP A 46 -16.64 23.89 3.75
N ALA A 47 -16.49 23.33 4.94
CA ALA A 47 -16.15 24.08 6.16
C ALA A 47 -14.82 24.84 6.05
N SER A 48 -13.92 24.40 5.16
CA SER A 48 -12.62 25.03 4.84
C SER A 48 -12.72 26.10 3.74
N ASP A 49 -13.88 26.21 3.07
CA ASP A 49 -14.04 27.02 1.87
C ASP A 49 -14.46 28.45 2.25
N THR A 50 -13.49 29.37 2.26
CA THR A 50 -13.70 30.79 2.59
C THR A 50 -14.14 31.64 1.40
N THR A 51 -14.32 31.01 0.23
CA THR A 51 -14.60 31.72 -1.02
C THR A 51 -16.09 31.91 -1.22
N ASP A 52 -16.54 33.16 -1.37
CA ASP A 52 -17.96 33.49 -1.60
C ASP A 52 -18.36 33.50 -3.08
N ARG A 53 -17.46 33.08 -3.98
CA ARG A 53 -17.65 33.15 -5.43
C ARG A 53 -17.06 31.93 -6.13
N ILE A 54 -17.74 31.51 -7.20
CA ILE A 54 -17.31 30.43 -8.08
C ILE A 54 -16.12 30.93 -8.90
N THR A 55 -15.02 30.19 -8.89
CA THR A 55 -13.82 30.54 -9.64
C THR A 55 -13.82 29.89 -11.03
N GLU A 56 -12.87 30.28 -11.90
CA GLU A 56 -12.72 29.69 -13.22
C GLU A 56 -12.29 28.22 -13.15
N GLU A 57 -11.52 27.86 -12.13
CA GLU A 57 -11.12 26.49 -11.82
C GLU A 57 -12.35 25.64 -11.48
N ASP A 58 -13.25 26.13 -10.63
CA ASP A 58 -14.49 25.45 -10.28
C ASP A 58 -15.36 25.18 -11.52
N ALA A 59 -15.46 26.15 -12.42
CA ALA A 59 -16.19 26.01 -13.69
C ALA A 59 -15.54 24.97 -14.62
N SER A 60 -14.21 24.91 -14.65
CA SER A 60 -13.45 23.94 -15.43
C SER A 60 -13.62 22.52 -14.89
N ILE A 61 -13.59 22.33 -13.57
CA ILE A 61 -13.85 21.05 -12.90
C ILE A 61 -15.28 20.59 -13.17
N ALA A 62 -16.26 21.49 -13.09
CA ALA A 62 -17.65 21.16 -13.41
C ALA A 62 -17.82 20.72 -14.88
N SER A 63 -17.13 21.40 -15.81
CA SER A 63 -17.11 21.03 -17.24
C SER A 63 -16.47 19.65 -17.47
N LEU A 64 -15.38 19.35 -16.76
CA LEU A 64 -14.73 18.04 -16.79
C LEU A 64 -15.68 16.94 -16.31
N LYS A 65 -16.31 17.11 -15.15
CA LYS A 65 -17.33 16.18 -14.61
C LYS A 65 -18.49 15.96 -15.59
N ALA A 66 -19.01 17.04 -16.17
CA ALA A 66 -20.09 16.95 -17.16
C ALA A 66 -19.67 16.18 -18.42
N THR A 67 -18.42 16.35 -18.85
CA THR A 67 -17.86 15.64 -20.02
C THR A 67 -17.68 14.16 -19.74
N ILE A 68 -17.14 13.80 -18.56
CA ILE A 68 -17.02 12.41 -18.08
C ILE A 68 -18.40 11.74 -18.09
N ALA A 69 -19.39 12.34 -17.42
CA ALA A 69 -20.75 11.81 -17.35
C ALA A 69 -21.39 11.58 -18.73
N ARG A 70 -21.16 12.50 -19.67
CA ARG A 70 -21.63 12.36 -21.06
C ARG A 70 -20.95 11.22 -21.78
N LEU A 71 -19.63 11.05 -21.61
CA LEU A 71 -18.89 9.94 -22.21
C LEU A 71 -19.32 8.60 -21.63
N THR A 72 -19.55 8.50 -20.32
CA THR A 72 -20.08 7.29 -19.67
C THR A 72 -21.43 6.88 -20.26
N LEU A 73 -22.34 7.83 -20.48
CA LEU A 73 -23.62 7.56 -21.15
C LEU A 73 -23.41 7.09 -22.59
N GLN A 74 -22.52 7.73 -23.34
CA GLN A 74 -22.20 7.31 -24.71
C GLN A 74 -21.61 5.89 -24.77
N VAL A 75 -20.74 5.54 -23.82
CA VAL A 75 -20.15 4.19 -23.69
C VAL A 75 -21.26 3.16 -23.41
N SER A 76 -22.18 3.46 -22.49
CA SER A 76 -23.34 2.61 -22.20
C SER A 76 -24.22 2.40 -23.44
N THR A 77 -24.62 3.47 -24.12
CA THR A 77 -25.45 3.37 -25.35
C THR A 77 -24.74 2.64 -26.50
N LEU A 78 -23.44 2.84 -26.68
CA LEU A 78 -22.64 2.11 -27.67
C LEU A 78 -22.56 0.61 -27.33
N SER A 79 -22.44 0.27 -26.05
CA SER A 79 -22.43 -1.13 -25.58
C SER A 79 -23.75 -1.83 -25.87
N GLU A 80 -24.88 -1.17 -25.59
CA GLU A 80 -26.21 -1.68 -25.96
C GLU A 80 -26.35 -1.88 -27.47
N LYS A 81 -25.93 -0.89 -28.26
CA LYS A 81 -25.96 -0.98 -29.73
C LYS A 81 -25.10 -2.12 -30.28
N ILE A 82 -23.96 -2.42 -29.66
CA ILE A 82 -23.13 -3.59 -30.02
C ILE A 82 -23.90 -4.89 -29.74
N LYS A 83 -24.61 -4.99 -28.60
CA LYS A 83 -25.45 -6.16 -28.29
C LYS A 83 -26.56 -6.34 -29.32
N GLU A 84 -27.26 -5.26 -29.69
CA GLU A 84 -28.30 -5.30 -30.72
C GLU A 84 -27.74 -5.74 -32.08
N LEU A 85 -26.63 -5.16 -32.53
CA LEU A 85 -25.99 -5.51 -33.80
C LEU A 85 -25.48 -6.96 -33.81
N THR A 86 -25.05 -7.47 -32.66
CA THR A 86 -24.65 -8.87 -32.48
C THR A 86 -25.84 -9.81 -32.62
N GLY A 87 -26.97 -9.49 -31.97
CA GLY A 87 -28.22 -10.25 -32.12
C GLY A 87 -28.73 -10.22 -33.56
N ASN A 88 -28.71 -9.06 -34.21
CA ASN A 88 -29.10 -8.91 -35.61
C ASN A 88 -28.21 -9.74 -36.56
N ALA A 89 -26.90 -9.78 -36.31
CA ALA A 89 -25.98 -10.61 -37.10
C ALA A 89 -26.27 -12.12 -36.92
N GLN A 90 -26.55 -12.57 -35.69
CA GLN A 90 -26.92 -13.96 -35.40
C GLN A 90 -28.24 -14.34 -36.07
N ASN A 91 -29.27 -13.48 -35.98
CA ASN A 91 -30.57 -13.70 -36.63
C ASN A 91 -30.44 -13.74 -38.16
N ALA A 92 -29.65 -12.84 -38.75
CA ALA A 92 -29.41 -12.84 -40.20
C ALA A 92 -28.67 -14.10 -40.68
N LEU A 93 -27.75 -14.63 -39.86
CA LEU A 93 -27.05 -15.88 -40.13
C LEU A 93 -28.00 -17.08 -40.08
N ALA A 94 -28.88 -17.15 -39.07
CA ALA A 94 -29.91 -18.19 -38.95
C ALA A 94 -30.86 -18.19 -40.16
N ASN A 95 -31.23 -17.01 -40.65
CA ASN A 95 -32.07 -16.83 -41.83
C ASN A 95 -31.31 -16.96 -43.17
N LYS A 96 -30.04 -17.40 -43.15
CA LYS A 96 -29.15 -17.53 -44.32
C LYS A 96 -29.00 -16.26 -45.16
N ASN A 97 -29.29 -15.08 -44.59
CA ASN A 97 -29.13 -13.81 -45.26
C ASN A 97 -27.71 -13.26 -45.05
N ARG A 98 -26.80 -13.70 -45.92
CA ARG A 98 -25.37 -13.36 -45.85
C ARG A 98 -25.09 -11.86 -45.98
N ILE A 99 -25.88 -11.13 -46.77
CA ILE A 99 -25.66 -9.69 -47.00
C ILE A 99 -25.96 -8.90 -45.73
N LEU A 100 -27.10 -9.18 -45.08
CA LEU A 100 -27.46 -8.55 -43.80
C LEU A 100 -26.50 -8.96 -42.67
N ALA A 101 -26.09 -10.22 -42.60
CA ALA A 101 -25.12 -10.65 -41.59
C ALA A 101 -23.78 -9.90 -41.73
N LEU A 102 -23.27 -9.74 -42.97
CA LEU A 102 -22.02 -9.01 -43.22
C LEU A 102 -22.15 -7.51 -42.92
N SER A 103 -23.28 -6.87 -43.23
CA SER A 103 -23.47 -5.46 -42.92
C SER A 103 -23.56 -5.22 -41.42
N SER A 104 -24.32 -6.04 -40.68
CA SER A 104 -24.41 -5.99 -39.21
C SER A 104 -23.05 -6.20 -38.54
N LEU A 105 -22.23 -7.14 -39.03
CA LEU A 105 -20.87 -7.35 -38.52
C LEU A 105 -19.94 -6.16 -38.77
N ARG A 106 -20.04 -5.50 -39.93
CA ARG A 106 -19.25 -4.28 -40.21
C ARG A 106 -19.65 -3.13 -39.31
N LEU A 107 -20.95 -2.93 -39.10
CA LEU A 107 -21.48 -1.91 -38.19
C LEU A 107 -21.07 -2.20 -36.74
N ARG A 108 -21.12 -3.47 -36.30
CA ARG A 108 -20.64 -3.90 -34.98
C ARG A 108 -19.18 -3.54 -34.80
N LYS A 109 -18.32 -3.90 -35.76
CA LYS A 109 -16.88 -3.61 -35.69
C LYS A 109 -16.57 -2.11 -35.65
N LEU A 110 -17.36 -1.29 -36.34
CA LEU A 110 -17.24 0.17 -36.26
C LEU A 110 -17.66 0.68 -34.88
N ALA A 111 -18.77 0.17 -34.33
CA ALA A 111 -19.23 0.53 -32.99
C ALA A 111 -18.22 0.11 -31.91
N GLU A 112 -17.57 -1.05 -32.03
CA GLU A 112 -16.51 -1.52 -31.13
C GLU A 112 -15.29 -0.62 -31.13
N ARG A 113 -14.84 -0.17 -32.31
CA ARG A 113 -13.74 0.79 -32.41
C ARG A 113 -14.08 2.13 -31.76
N ASN A 114 -15.30 2.62 -32.00
CA ASN A 114 -15.79 3.84 -31.36
C ASN A 114 -15.88 3.67 -29.84
N LEU A 115 -16.39 2.53 -29.37
CA LEU A 115 -16.45 2.21 -27.95
C LEU A 115 -15.05 2.25 -27.34
N GLN A 116 -14.07 1.57 -27.95
CA GLN A 116 -12.69 1.58 -27.49
C GLN A 116 -12.14 3.00 -27.37
N GLN A 117 -12.23 3.78 -28.45
CA GLN A 117 -11.72 5.16 -28.45
C GLN A 117 -12.37 6.03 -27.38
N ARG A 118 -13.69 5.87 -27.16
CA ARG A 118 -14.43 6.62 -26.14
C ARG A 118 -14.07 6.19 -24.73
N THR A 119 -13.90 4.89 -24.49
CA THR A 119 -13.44 4.35 -23.21
C THR A 119 -12.02 4.81 -22.89
N ASP A 120 -11.11 4.80 -23.88
CA ASP A 120 -9.74 5.29 -23.69
C ASP A 120 -9.74 6.79 -23.32
N THR A 121 -10.57 7.58 -24.00
CA THR A 121 -10.74 9.02 -23.69
C THR A 121 -11.35 9.22 -22.31
N LEU A 122 -12.34 8.41 -21.93
CA LEU A 122 -12.97 8.45 -20.62
C LEU A 122 -11.93 8.19 -19.52
N TRP A 123 -11.11 7.15 -19.69
CA TRP A 123 -10.06 6.80 -18.74
C TRP A 123 -9.03 7.92 -18.58
N GLN A 124 -8.60 8.54 -19.69
CA GLN A 124 -7.70 9.71 -19.65
C GLN A 124 -8.32 10.88 -18.87
N LEU A 125 -9.60 11.18 -19.07
CA LEU A 125 -10.27 12.26 -18.36
C LEU A 125 -10.49 11.94 -16.88
N GLU A 126 -10.77 10.69 -16.52
CA GLU A 126 -10.85 10.24 -15.13
C GLU A 126 -9.49 10.31 -14.43
N GLU A 127 -8.41 9.96 -15.11
CA GLU A 127 -7.04 10.10 -14.59
C GLU A 127 -6.71 11.57 -14.32
N VAL A 128 -7.03 12.47 -15.26
CA VAL A 128 -6.86 13.92 -15.07
C VAL A 128 -7.70 14.41 -13.89
N TYR A 129 -8.95 13.96 -13.79
CA TYR A 129 -9.84 14.32 -12.68
C TYR A 129 -9.26 13.87 -11.33
N SER A 130 -8.74 12.64 -11.25
CA SER A 130 -8.10 12.11 -10.04
C SER A 130 -6.86 12.94 -9.63
N LYS A 131 -6.04 13.35 -10.61
CA LYS A 131 -4.89 14.24 -10.36
C LYS A 131 -5.32 15.61 -9.85
N VAL A 132 -6.44 16.15 -10.33
CA VAL A 132 -6.99 17.42 -9.84
C VAL A 132 -7.46 17.30 -8.38
N GLU A 133 -8.14 16.20 -8.02
CA GLU A 133 -8.55 15.95 -6.63
C GLU A 133 -7.33 15.79 -5.70
N GLN A 134 -6.29 15.10 -6.16
CA GLN A 134 -5.04 14.97 -5.41
C GLN A 134 -4.36 16.32 -5.22
N ALA A 135 -4.30 17.16 -6.25
CA ALA A 135 -3.72 18.50 -6.16
C ALA A 135 -4.50 19.39 -5.20
N ALA A 136 -5.84 19.33 -5.22
CA ALA A 136 -6.69 20.04 -4.26
C ALA A 136 -6.39 19.59 -2.82
N SER A 137 -6.31 18.28 -2.58
CA SER A 137 -5.96 17.73 -1.26
C SER A 137 -4.57 18.16 -0.79
N GLN A 138 -3.61 18.28 -1.71
CA GLN A 138 -2.26 18.75 -1.41
C GLN A 138 -2.25 20.22 -0.95
N VAL A 139 -3.12 21.06 -1.50
CA VAL A 139 -3.28 22.45 -1.04
C VAL A 139 -3.76 22.50 0.41
N ASP A 140 -4.70 21.64 0.79
CA ASP A 140 -5.18 21.56 2.17
C ASP A 140 -4.09 21.09 3.15
N ILE A 141 -3.28 20.10 2.75
CA ILE A 141 -2.11 19.66 3.54
C ILE A 141 -1.16 20.84 3.76
N VAL A 142 -0.84 21.60 2.71
CA VAL A 142 0.05 22.78 2.82
C VAL A 142 -0.56 23.83 3.74
N ARG A 143 -1.89 24.05 3.69
CA ARG A 143 -2.58 24.98 4.58
C ARG A 143 -2.48 24.55 6.04
N VAL A 144 -2.64 23.27 6.35
CA VAL A 144 -2.45 22.72 7.70
C VAL A 144 -1.00 22.89 8.16
N MET A 145 -0.02 22.63 7.29
CA MET A 145 1.40 22.84 7.62
C MET A 145 1.70 24.32 7.91
N GLN A 146 1.12 25.25 7.15
CA GLN A 146 1.24 26.69 7.41
C GLN A 146 0.65 27.06 8.78
N ALA A 147 -0.53 26.55 9.12
CA ALA A 147 -1.15 26.77 10.42
C ALA A 147 -0.28 26.23 11.57
N SER A 148 0.23 25.00 11.45
CA SER A 148 1.14 24.39 12.42
C SER A 148 2.43 25.18 12.59
N THR A 149 3.00 25.71 11.51
CA THR A 149 4.19 26.57 11.57
C THR A 149 3.90 27.87 12.31
N GLY A 150 2.70 28.45 12.14
CA GLY A 150 2.24 29.60 12.91
C GLY A 150 2.15 29.31 14.41
N VAL A 151 1.57 28.16 14.79
CA VAL A 151 1.49 27.71 16.20
C VAL A 151 2.89 27.49 16.77
N LEU A 152 3.79 26.83 16.05
CA LEU A 152 5.18 26.62 16.48
C LEU A 152 5.91 27.95 16.68
N ARG A 153 5.73 28.94 15.80
CA ARG A 153 6.30 30.28 15.97
C ARG A 153 5.76 30.98 17.22
N GLN A 154 4.47 30.85 17.49
CA GLN A 154 3.86 31.44 18.68
C GLN A 154 4.34 30.76 19.97
N LEU A 155 4.48 29.43 19.97
CA LEU A 155 5.06 28.72 21.11
C LEU A 155 6.52 29.12 21.32
N ASN A 156 7.29 29.23 20.24
CA ASN A 156 8.68 29.65 20.31
C ASN A 156 8.84 31.09 20.81
N SER A 157 7.92 32.00 20.46
CA SER A 157 7.94 33.37 21.00
C SER A 157 7.49 33.44 22.47
N GLN A 158 6.58 32.58 22.92
CA GLN A 158 6.21 32.48 24.34
C GLN A 158 7.35 31.94 25.21
N LEU A 159 8.14 30.99 24.69
CA LEU A 159 9.37 30.51 25.33
C LEU A 159 10.50 31.56 25.31
N GLY A 160 10.31 32.67 24.58
CA GLY A 160 11.23 33.80 24.54
C GLY A 160 12.34 33.70 23.49
N GLY A 161 12.19 32.83 22.50
CA GLY A 161 13.20 32.61 21.46
C GLY A 161 14.49 32.00 22.00
N VAL A 162 15.53 31.98 21.16
CA VAL A 162 16.86 31.45 21.54
C VAL A 162 17.48 32.29 22.65
N ASP A 163 17.26 33.61 22.62
CA ASP A 163 17.86 34.56 23.56
C ASP A 163 17.46 34.26 25.03
N LYS A 164 16.17 33.99 25.31
CA LYS A 164 15.76 33.59 26.68
C LYS A 164 16.29 32.22 27.11
N VAL A 165 16.45 31.30 26.16
CA VAL A 165 17.01 29.99 26.47
C VAL A 165 18.50 30.12 26.79
N GLU A 166 19.22 30.98 26.07
CA GLU A 166 20.63 31.30 26.34
C GLU A 166 20.79 31.95 27.73
N ASP A 167 19.91 32.90 28.08
CA ASP A 167 19.88 33.52 29.41
C ASP A 167 19.64 32.48 30.53
N ILE A 168 18.66 31.59 30.36
CA ILE A 168 18.34 30.55 31.35
C ILE A 168 19.48 29.53 31.48
N VAL A 169 20.13 29.16 30.37
CA VAL A 169 21.27 28.24 30.39
C VAL A 169 22.49 28.89 31.04
N GLU A 170 22.71 30.19 30.85
CA GLU A 170 23.79 30.90 31.53
C GLU A 170 23.51 31.08 33.03
N GLU A 171 22.26 31.37 33.42
CA GLU A 171 21.85 31.41 34.83
C GLU A 171 22.00 30.04 35.49
N LEU A 172 21.63 28.96 34.80
CA LEU A 172 21.84 27.59 35.27
C LEU A 172 23.33 27.25 35.43
N ARG A 173 24.20 27.67 34.48
CA ARG A 173 25.64 27.46 34.59
C ARG A 173 26.23 28.20 35.79
N LYS A 174 25.84 29.45 36.02
CA LYS A 174 26.27 30.20 37.21
C LYS A 174 25.87 29.50 38.50
N GLU A 175 24.68 28.91 38.53
CA GLU A 175 24.23 28.20 39.73
C GLU A 175 24.88 26.83 39.92
N MET A 176 25.24 26.14 38.82
CA MET A 176 26.09 24.95 38.89
C MET A 176 27.49 25.29 39.37
N ASP A 177 28.09 26.38 38.88
CA ASP A 177 29.40 26.85 39.33
C ASP A 177 29.35 27.20 40.84
N ASN A 178 28.27 27.84 41.32
CA ASN A 178 28.07 28.10 42.76
C ASN A 178 27.94 26.80 43.59
N VAL A 179 27.29 25.77 43.06
CA VAL A 179 27.16 24.46 43.72
C VAL A 179 28.49 23.71 43.71
N ASP A 180 29.27 23.81 42.63
CA ASP A 180 30.61 23.21 42.53
C ASP A 180 31.62 23.95 43.42
N GLU A 181 31.48 25.27 43.60
CA GLU A 181 32.24 26.01 44.63
C GLU A 181 31.86 25.55 46.04
N LEU A 182 30.60 25.24 46.31
CA LEU A 182 30.15 24.59 47.55
C LEU A 182 30.66 23.15 47.68
N GLY A 183 30.72 22.41 46.57
CA GLY A 183 31.30 21.07 46.48
C GLY A 183 32.80 21.07 46.70
N GLY A 184 33.53 22.08 46.23
CA GLY A 184 34.96 22.30 46.46
C GLY A 184 35.28 22.61 47.93
N VAL A 185 34.33 23.15 48.68
CA VAL A 185 34.47 23.37 50.14
C VAL A 185 34.01 22.15 50.96
N ILE A 186 33.13 21.29 50.42
CA ILE A 186 32.67 20.06 51.10
C ILE A 186 33.54 18.83 50.77
N ASN A 187 34.27 18.81 49.66
CA ASN A 187 35.06 17.65 49.23
C ASN A 187 36.51 17.64 49.76
N GLU A 188 36.80 18.36 50.85
CA GLU A 188 37.99 18.10 51.67
C GLU A 188 37.76 16.97 52.70
N ALA A 189 36.54 16.43 52.83
CA ALA A 189 36.29 15.26 53.69
C ALA A 189 35.06 14.44 53.27
N GLY A 190 35.23 13.51 52.33
CA GLY A 190 34.25 12.46 52.03
C GLY A 190 34.94 11.13 51.68
N PRO A 191 34.51 9.99 52.24
CA PRO A 191 35.21 8.71 52.04
C PRO A 191 35.06 8.22 50.60
N VAL A 192 36.19 7.90 49.98
CA VAL A 192 36.28 7.23 48.68
C VAL A 192 35.50 5.91 48.78
N ILE A 193 34.38 5.83 48.07
CA ILE A 193 33.64 4.58 47.89
C ILE A 193 34.48 3.73 46.94
N ASP A 194 34.90 2.56 47.41
CA ASP A 194 35.79 1.66 46.71
C ASP A 194 35.01 0.95 45.57
N GLU A 195 35.20 1.44 44.34
CA GLU A 195 34.54 0.97 43.10
C GLU A 195 34.71 -0.54 42.88
N THR A 196 35.75 -1.15 43.47
CA THR A 196 36.01 -2.60 43.36
C THR A 196 34.93 -3.48 44.01
N LYS A 197 34.25 -3.01 45.06
CA LYS A 197 33.16 -3.78 45.70
C LYS A 197 31.86 -3.75 44.91
N LEU A 198 31.63 -2.67 44.16
CA LEU A 198 30.41 -2.50 43.37
C LEU A 198 30.42 -3.38 42.11
N ASP A 199 31.61 -3.58 41.51
CA ASP A 199 31.79 -4.47 40.36
C ASP A 199 31.55 -5.95 40.70
N ASP A 200 31.91 -6.38 41.92
CA ASP A 200 31.68 -7.76 42.37
C ASP A 200 30.19 -8.02 42.63
N GLU A 201 29.48 -7.07 43.23
CA GLU A 201 28.04 -7.16 43.50
C GLU A 201 27.21 -7.12 42.19
N LEU A 202 27.68 -6.36 41.18
CA LEU A 202 27.06 -6.31 39.85
C LEU A 202 27.22 -7.63 39.08
N LYS A 203 28.41 -8.24 39.12
CA LYS A 203 28.66 -9.55 38.48
C LYS A 203 27.80 -10.66 39.04
N GLU A 204 27.60 -10.68 40.36
CA GLU A 204 26.78 -11.71 41.00
C GLU A 204 25.31 -11.63 40.56
N LEU A 205 24.79 -10.43 40.31
CA LEU A 205 23.44 -10.24 39.77
C LEU A 205 23.33 -10.64 38.29
N GLU A 206 24.33 -10.31 37.46
CA GLU A 206 24.35 -10.69 36.04
C GLU A 206 24.42 -12.21 35.83
N ASP A 207 25.19 -12.92 36.67
CA ASP A 207 25.31 -14.38 36.60
C ASP A 207 23.98 -15.07 36.97
N GLN A 208 23.29 -14.58 38.00
CA GLN A 208 21.96 -15.10 38.39
C GLN A 208 20.90 -14.91 37.30
N GLU A 209 20.91 -13.76 36.61
CA GLU A 209 19.95 -13.50 35.54
C GLU A 209 20.23 -14.36 34.29
N ARG A 210 21.50 -14.64 34.01
CA ARG A 210 21.90 -15.53 32.91
C ARG A 210 21.45 -16.97 33.15
N GLU A 211 21.68 -17.51 34.35
CA GLU A 211 21.23 -18.87 34.70
C GLU A 211 19.70 -19.01 34.60
N ALA A 212 18.96 -18.03 35.09
CA ALA A 212 17.49 -18.02 35.01
C ALA A 212 16.97 -17.95 33.56
N ARG A 213 17.74 -17.38 32.64
CA ARG A 213 17.39 -17.31 31.21
C ARG A 213 17.70 -18.63 30.50
N GLU A 214 18.84 -19.23 30.80
CA GLU A 214 19.24 -20.53 30.25
C GLU A 214 18.29 -21.65 30.68
N GLU A 215 17.79 -21.64 31.94
CA GLU A 215 16.78 -22.60 32.38
C GLU A 215 15.45 -22.45 31.61
N LYS A 216 15.00 -21.22 31.37
CA LYS A 216 13.78 -20.95 30.59
C LYS A 216 13.92 -21.42 29.14
N ASP A 217 15.07 -21.16 28.51
CA ASP A 217 15.34 -21.58 27.14
C ASP A 217 15.47 -23.11 27.02
N ALA A 218 16.05 -23.76 28.05
CA ALA A 218 16.12 -25.23 28.14
C ALA A 218 14.72 -25.86 28.32
N GLU A 219 13.83 -25.24 29.10
CA GLU A 219 12.44 -25.68 29.21
C GLU A 219 11.66 -25.50 27.90
N GLU A 220 11.84 -24.37 27.20
CA GLU A 220 11.18 -24.13 25.91
C GLU A 220 11.66 -25.12 24.84
N THR A 221 12.97 -25.42 24.79
CA THR A 221 13.50 -26.41 23.86
C THR A 221 13.05 -27.83 24.20
N ARG A 222 12.96 -28.21 25.49
CA ARG A 222 12.34 -29.48 25.90
C ARG A 222 10.87 -29.57 25.48
N LYS A 223 10.10 -28.50 25.64
CA LYS A 223 8.69 -28.43 25.21
C LYS A 223 8.56 -28.56 23.69
N ARG A 224 9.40 -27.86 22.91
CA ARG A 224 9.41 -27.96 21.43
C ARG A 224 9.82 -29.35 20.94
N LEU A 225 10.80 -30.01 21.58
CA LEU A 225 11.19 -31.38 21.26
C LEU A 225 10.06 -32.38 21.55
N ALA A 226 9.36 -32.23 22.68
CA ALA A 226 8.20 -33.07 23.02
C ALA A 226 7.01 -32.86 22.06
N GLU A 227 6.79 -31.63 21.57
CA GLU A 227 5.76 -31.35 20.54
C GLU A 227 6.11 -31.95 19.18
N LEU A 228 7.39 -31.97 18.79
CA LEU A 228 7.86 -32.62 17.56
C LEU A 228 7.74 -34.15 17.64
N GLU A 229 8.01 -34.74 18.81
CA GLU A 229 7.86 -36.18 19.04
C GLU A 229 6.37 -36.61 19.01
N LYS A 230 5.47 -35.76 19.50
CA LYS A 230 4.01 -36.00 19.46
C LYS A 230 3.43 -35.88 18.04
N ASN A 231 4.01 -35.05 17.18
CA ASN A 231 3.53 -34.80 15.82
C ASN A 231 4.16 -35.71 14.74
N GLN A 232 5.21 -36.48 15.05
CA GLN A 232 5.75 -37.53 14.17
C GLN A 232 5.02 -38.89 14.28
N GLY A 233 3.88 -38.94 14.97
CA GLY A 233 3.04 -40.13 15.08
C GLY A 233 2.11 -40.42 13.88
N VAL A 234 1.91 -39.48 12.93
CA VAL A 234 0.94 -39.67 11.83
C VAL A 234 1.41 -39.05 10.50
N ILE A 235 2.59 -39.41 10.01
CA ILE A 235 2.87 -39.60 8.57
C ILE A 235 3.85 -40.78 8.42
N LYS A 236 3.30 -42.00 8.37
CA LYS A 236 3.89 -43.12 7.58
C LYS A 236 3.38 -42.88 6.14
N THR A 237 4.16 -43.03 5.07
CA THR A 237 4.63 -44.30 4.49
C THR A 237 5.55 -43.97 3.28
N PRO A 238 6.52 -44.83 2.89
CA PRO A 238 6.17 -46.03 2.14
C PRO A 238 7.00 -47.26 2.51
N ALA A 239 6.33 -48.27 3.08
CA ALA A 239 6.67 -49.65 2.80
C ALA A 239 5.51 -50.21 1.96
N ALA A 240 5.57 -49.93 0.66
CA ALA A 240 4.84 -50.72 -0.30
C ALA A 240 5.39 -52.14 -0.21
N ARG A 241 4.48 -53.12 -0.08
CA ARG A 241 4.72 -54.47 -0.61
C ARG A 241 4.99 -54.31 -2.10
N ALA A 242 6.25 -54.14 -2.46
CA ALA A 242 6.75 -54.51 -3.77
C ALA A 242 7.32 -55.91 -3.61
N THR A 243 6.77 -56.83 -4.39
CA THR A 243 7.21 -58.22 -4.52
C THR A 243 8.68 -58.29 -4.93
N ASP A 244 9.38 -59.35 -4.49
CA ASP A 244 10.81 -59.62 -4.76
C ASP A 244 11.24 -59.51 -6.25
N ASN A 245 10.30 -59.51 -7.20
CA ASN A 245 10.61 -59.44 -8.63
C ASN A 245 10.98 -58.05 -9.17
N ASP A 246 10.62 -56.93 -8.50
CA ASP A 246 10.90 -55.58 -9.02
C ASP A 246 12.26 -55.01 -8.53
N LEU A 247 12.83 -55.62 -7.49
CA LEU A 247 14.16 -55.31 -6.98
C LEU A 247 15.24 -55.94 -7.88
N GLU A 248 15.02 -57.15 -8.42
CA GLU A 248 15.95 -57.80 -9.35
C GLU A 248 16.17 -57.00 -10.65
N GLU A 249 15.11 -56.44 -11.26
CA GLU A 249 15.26 -55.62 -12.48
C GLU A 249 15.98 -54.27 -12.25
N SER A 250 15.90 -53.73 -11.03
CA SER A 250 16.55 -52.46 -10.68
C SER A 250 18.02 -52.66 -10.29
N ILE A 251 18.36 -53.82 -9.72
CA ILE A 251 19.74 -54.22 -9.41
C ILE A 251 20.50 -54.56 -10.70
N ASP A 252 19.84 -55.15 -11.70
CA ASP A 252 20.46 -55.54 -12.97
C ASP A 252 20.75 -54.35 -13.92
N LYS A 253 19.96 -53.27 -13.84
CA LYS A 253 20.23 -52.01 -14.58
C LYS A 253 21.33 -51.15 -13.94
N LEU A 254 21.55 -51.24 -12.62
CA LEU A 254 22.69 -50.60 -11.95
C LEU A 254 24.00 -51.39 -12.12
N SER A 255 23.91 -52.71 -12.29
CA SER A 255 25.03 -53.59 -12.67
C SER A 255 25.65 -53.22 -14.03
N GLN A 256 24.89 -52.57 -14.93
CA GLN A 256 25.40 -52.10 -16.23
C GLN A 256 26.10 -50.73 -16.21
N MET A 257 26.24 -50.07 -15.05
CA MET A 257 26.94 -48.77 -14.96
C MET A 257 28.04 -48.69 -13.88
N ALA A 258 28.27 -49.74 -13.09
CA ALA A 258 29.32 -49.77 -12.08
C ALA A 258 30.00 -51.15 -11.93
N ILE A 259 30.56 -51.68 -13.02
CA ILE A 259 31.63 -52.69 -13.00
C ILE A 259 32.93 -51.91 -12.72
N GLY A 260 33.40 -51.87 -11.48
CA GLY A 260 34.35 -52.83 -10.89
C GLY A 260 35.54 -51.97 -10.38
N ASP A 261 36.22 -52.22 -9.27
CA ASP A 261 36.35 -53.42 -8.48
C ASP A 261 36.92 -53.03 -7.09
N ASN A 262 36.78 -53.95 -6.14
CA ASN A 262 37.12 -53.86 -4.72
C ASN A 262 38.64 -54.12 -4.51
N PRO A 263 39.18 -54.37 -3.29
CA PRO A 263 40.45 -53.83 -2.84
C PRO A 263 41.57 -54.89 -2.78
N THR A 264 42.75 -54.47 -2.35
CA THR A 264 43.85 -55.28 -1.79
C THR A 264 44.43 -56.41 -2.66
N ALA A 265 45.66 -56.22 -3.14
CA ALA A 265 46.84 -56.96 -2.68
C ALA A 265 48.02 -56.82 -3.66
N ARG A 266 49.20 -56.58 -3.07
CA ARG A 266 50.52 -57.03 -3.51
C ARG A 266 51.03 -56.66 -4.92
N ALA A 267 52.20 -56.05 -4.84
CA ALA A 267 53.42 -56.41 -5.56
C ALA A 267 53.78 -55.59 -6.81
N LYS A 268 54.80 -54.76 -6.56
CA LYS A 268 56.04 -54.65 -7.33
C LYS A 268 55.96 -54.00 -8.71
N GLN A 269 56.81 -52.98 -8.79
CA GLN A 269 57.76 -52.73 -9.89
C GLN A 269 57.08 -52.18 -11.14
N SER A 270 57.27 -50.87 -11.35
CA SER A 270 58.24 -50.36 -12.33
C SER A 270 57.69 -50.56 -13.74
N THR A 271 57.43 -49.51 -14.49
CA THR A 271 58.49 -48.68 -15.05
C THR A 271 57.84 -47.56 -15.84
N LYS A 272 58.44 -46.35 -15.75
CA LYS A 272 58.90 -45.54 -16.89
C LYS A 272 57.83 -45.09 -17.89
N ALA A 273 57.75 -43.87 -18.35
CA ALA A 273 58.38 -42.57 -18.14
C ALA A 273 57.83 -41.72 -19.32
N LEU A 274 57.90 -40.39 -19.17
CA LEU A 274 57.84 -39.39 -20.27
C LEU A 274 56.49 -39.33 -21.00
N ALA A 275 55.89 -38.18 -21.30
CA ALA A 275 56.42 -36.85 -21.59
C ALA A 275 55.41 -35.81 -21.05
N GLU A 276 55.82 -34.63 -20.52
CA GLU A 276 56.21 -33.46 -21.33
C GLU A 276 55.03 -33.06 -22.27
N THR A 277 54.45 -31.85 -22.31
CA THR A 277 54.99 -30.50 -22.14
C THR A 277 53.82 -29.50 -22.27
N ILE A 278 53.76 -28.50 -21.37
CA ILE A 278 53.41 -27.06 -21.56
C ILE A 278 52.08 -26.67 -22.22
N GLU A 279 51.25 -25.94 -21.47
CA GLU A 279 50.98 -24.50 -21.73
C GLU A 279 50.90 -23.73 -20.40
#